data_AF-A0A7X7NHY3-F1
#
_entry.id   AF-A0A7X7NHY3-F1
#
_cell.length_a   1.000
_cell.length_b   1.000
_cell.length_c   1.000
_cell.angle_alpha   90.00
_cell.angle_beta   90.00
_cell.angle_gamma   90.00
#
_symmetry.space_group_name_H-M   'P 1'
#
loop_
_entity.id
_entity.type
_entity.pdbx_description
1 polymer ?
#
loop_
_entity_poly.entity_id
_entity_poly.type
_entity_poly.pdbx_seq_one_letter_code
_entity_poly.pdbx_strand_id
1 'polypeptide(L)'
;MNLPAHNKAAPDPFHEFHPVLWTPDSTVESIYSVKRNHGITGSYKLHNLNDQINDNRDTFNKIIVEYIINDCSYAVFTVADLLNTTYPFDQQSEGNILGEIAERISRRITKYFLKHWSKQGKTGGIFDQNFDIRNCNNFIVAHTSHYVLKIQQYPNLIILKRTGKGKYGYENIKELDGFFDYRFSGKRHILVLESKLEKVNVDCDDLLNNLFTPLRQIFPEASFYYVLFTDKYSIYSRSNYERWRQIKQLPVRIHEKLNAEGIGTLFFTFNESREDFEKIKNFLMIQYRAVRKETLTLFGKTIIGQKELTIFDGGETPHIKLIKDPYSGMWREIPLKHKSS
;
A
#
# COMPACT_ATOMS: atom_id res chain seq x y z
N MET A 1 -18.16 10.37 -50.07
CA MET A 1 -17.35 10.81 -48.91
C MET A 1 -18.00 10.27 -47.66
N ASN A 2 -17.41 9.24 -47.06
CA ASN A 2 -17.91 8.68 -45.79
C ASN A 2 -17.33 9.51 -44.65
N LEU A 3 -18.19 10.16 -43.88
CA LEU A 3 -17.83 10.77 -42.61
C LEU A 3 -17.29 9.68 -41.67
N PRO A 4 -16.20 9.92 -40.93
CA PRO A 4 -15.67 8.94 -40.00
C PRO A 4 -16.71 8.70 -38.90
N ALA A 5 -17.00 7.43 -38.66
CA ALA A 5 -17.86 6.98 -37.58
C ALA A 5 -17.39 7.60 -36.26
N HIS A 6 -18.31 8.22 -35.53
CA HIS A 6 -18.13 8.62 -34.15
C HIS A 6 -17.51 7.46 -33.37
N ASN A 7 -16.23 7.61 -32.99
CA ASN A 7 -15.59 6.76 -31.99
C ASN A 7 -16.42 6.86 -30.72
N LYS A 8 -17.29 5.88 -30.46
CA LYS A 8 -17.89 5.69 -29.14
C LYS A 8 -16.71 5.59 -28.17
N ALA A 9 -16.56 6.59 -27.29
CA ALA A 9 -15.52 6.59 -26.30
C ALA A 9 -15.57 5.25 -25.56
N ALA A 10 -14.48 4.48 -25.63
CA ALA A 10 -14.40 3.20 -24.94
C ALA A 10 -14.80 3.40 -23.46
N PRO A 11 -15.59 2.49 -22.89
CA PRO A 11 -16.18 2.67 -21.57
C PRO A 11 -15.07 2.77 -20.50
N ASP A 12 -15.28 3.66 -19.54
CA ASP A 12 -14.39 3.76 -18.37
C ASP A 12 -14.48 2.46 -17.55
N PRO A 13 -13.37 1.72 -17.39
CA PRO A 13 -13.38 0.47 -16.65
C PRO A 13 -13.75 0.64 -15.17
N PHE A 14 -13.60 1.83 -14.59
CA PHE A 14 -13.78 2.08 -13.17
C PHE A 14 -15.02 2.90 -12.83
N HIS A 15 -15.93 3.12 -13.79
CA HIS A 15 -17.11 3.96 -13.60
C HIS A 15 -17.98 3.61 -12.37
N GLU A 16 -18.02 2.34 -11.96
CA GLU A 16 -18.77 1.88 -10.78
C GLU A 16 -18.19 2.33 -9.44
N PHE A 17 -16.92 2.77 -9.42
CA PHE A 17 -16.18 3.16 -8.23
C PHE A 17 -16.04 4.68 -8.08
N HIS A 18 -16.47 5.45 -9.08
CA HIS A 18 -16.46 6.89 -8.97
C HIS A 18 -17.52 7.37 -7.97
N PRO A 19 -17.23 8.46 -7.24
CA PRO A 19 -18.27 9.24 -6.61
C PRO A 19 -19.34 9.62 -7.62
N VAL A 20 -20.60 9.48 -7.23
CA VAL A 20 -21.76 9.92 -8.01
C VAL A 20 -22.64 10.80 -7.15
N LEU A 21 -23.21 11.82 -7.77
CA LEU A 21 -24.22 12.65 -7.14
C LEU A 21 -25.54 11.86 -7.09
N TRP A 22 -26.11 11.75 -5.89
CA TRP A 22 -27.34 11.03 -5.61
C TRP A 22 -28.22 11.86 -4.69
N THR A 23 -29.52 11.91 -4.99
CA THR A 23 -30.51 12.59 -4.15
C THR A 23 -31.28 11.51 -3.37
N PRO A 24 -31.11 11.41 -2.03
CA PRO A 24 -31.90 10.51 -1.22
C PRO A 24 -33.38 10.87 -1.26
N ASP A 25 -34.26 9.86 -1.33
CA ASP A 25 -35.72 10.07 -1.36
C ASP A 25 -36.25 10.84 -0.14
N SER A 26 -35.47 10.87 0.96
CA SER A 26 -35.80 11.53 2.23
C SER A 26 -35.24 12.96 2.38
N THR A 27 -34.48 13.49 1.40
CA THR A 27 -33.83 14.81 1.52
C THR A 27 -33.87 15.60 0.22
N VAL A 28 -33.97 16.93 0.30
CA VAL A 28 -33.92 17.83 -0.87
C VAL A 28 -32.48 17.98 -1.41
N GLU A 29 -31.47 17.79 -0.55
CA GLU A 29 -30.07 17.99 -0.92
C GLU A 29 -29.46 16.74 -1.55
N SER A 30 -28.76 16.95 -2.67
CA SER A 30 -27.98 15.89 -3.30
C SER A 30 -26.67 15.67 -2.54
N ILE A 31 -26.31 14.41 -2.37
CA ILE A 31 -25.07 14.00 -1.73
C ILE A 31 -24.17 13.26 -2.72
N TYR A 32 -22.86 13.33 -2.52
CA TYR A 32 -21.95 12.41 -3.20
C TYR A 32 -21.91 11.08 -2.47
N SER A 33 -21.96 10.00 -3.23
CA SER A 33 -21.86 8.64 -2.73
C SER A 33 -21.04 7.76 -3.66
N VAL A 34 -20.53 6.63 -3.16
CA VAL A 34 -19.89 5.60 -3.97
C VAL A 34 -20.75 4.35 -3.93
N LYS A 35 -21.04 3.75 -5.10
CA LYS A 35 -21.80 2.49 -5.21
C LYS A 35 -21.06 1.32 -4.60
N ARG A 36 -19.73 1.30 -4.75
CA ARG A 36 -18.90 0.12 -4.52
C ARG A 36 -17.52 0.50 -3.99
N ASN A 37 -17.00 -0.30 -3.08
CA ASN A 37 -15.60 -0.26 -2.67
C ASN A 37 -14.81 -1.35 -3.41
N HIS A 38 -13.47 -1.35 -3.37
CA HIS A 38 -12.64 -2.34 -4.08
C HIS A 38 -13.04 -3.81 -3.84
N GLY A 39 -13.71 -4.13 -2.72
CA GLY A 39 -14.38 -5.41 -2.50
C GLY A 39 -13.43 -6.58 -2.21
N ILE A 40 -12.20 -6.26 -1.82
CA ILE A 40 -11.17 -7.23 -1.48
C ILE A 40 -11.11 -7.38 0.03
N THR A 41 -11.32 -8.60 0.51
CA THR A 41 -11.04 -8.98 1.88
C THR A 41 -9.61 -9.48 1.99
N GLY A 42 -8.89 -9.01 3.01
CA GLY A 42 -7.53 -9.45 3.29
C GLY A 42 -7.27 -9.45 4.79
N SER A 43 -6.22 -10.13 5.18
CA SER A 43 -5.73 -10.18 6.56
C SER A 43 -4.20 -10.20 6.57
N TYR A 44 -3.59 -9.92 7.72
CA TYR A 44 -2.15 -9.99 7.88
C TYR A 44 -1.76 -11.06 8.89
N LYS A 45 -0.53 -11.55 8.75
CA LYS A 45 0.13 -12.43 9.71
C LYS A 45 1.51 -11.87 10.07
N LEU A 46 1.88 -12.03 11.33
CA LEU A 46 3.16 -11.62 11.87
C LEU A 46 4.00 -12.86 12.09
N HIS A 47 5.19 -12.88 11.51
CA HIS A 47 6.06 -14.05 11.50
C HIS A 47 7.38 -13.76 12.21
N ASN A 48 7.71 -14.59 13.19
CA ASN A 48 9.04 -14.61 13.79
C ASN A 48 10.06 -15.28 12.83
N LEU A 49 11.34 -14.97 13.01
CA LEU A 49 12.40 -15.46 12.10
C LEU A 49 12.58 -16.98 12.09
N ASN A 50 12.03 -17.66 13.08
CA ASN A 50 12.06 -19.11 13.31
C ASN A 50 10.73 -19.80 12.98
N ASP A 51 9.73 -19.06 12.49
CA ASP A 51 8.46 -19.64 12.06
C ASP A 51 8.65 -20.54 10.83
N GLN A 52 7.81 -21.58 10.70
CA GLN A 52 7.93 -22.59 9.66
C GLN A 52 7.98 -22.02 8.22
N ILE A 53 7.29 -20.91 7.97
CA ILE A 53 7.32 -20.21 6.67
C ILE A 53 8.73 -19.76 6.26
N ASN A 54 9.65 -19.66 7.23
CA ASN A 54 11.01 -19.15 7.10
C ASN A 54 12.11 -20.24 7.15
N ASP A 55 11.77 -21.51 7.36
CA ASP A 55 12.75 -22.59 7.56
C ASP A 55 13.71 -22.78 6.37
N ASN A 56 13.19 -22.63 5.14
CA ASN A 56 13.94 -22.83 3.89
C ASN A 56 14.34 -21.52 3.21
N ARG A 57 14.30 -20.39 3.93
CA ARG A 57 14.62 -19.07 3.38
C ARG A 57 15.95 -18.59 3.91
N ASP A 58 16.77 -18.03 3.02
CA ASP A 58 17.95 -17.26 3.42
C ASP A 58 17.55 -16.13 4.38
N THR A 59 18.44 -15.77 5.30
CA THR A 59 18.18 -14.78 6.36
C THR A 59 17.51 -13.52 5.85
N PHE A 60 17.98 -12.95 4.74
CA PHE A 60 17.44 -11.72 4.16
C PHE A 60 16.03 -11.89 3.55
N ASN A 61 15.69 -13.09 3.10
CA ASN A 61 14.41 -13.40 2.45
C ASN A 61 13.32 -13.88 3.42
N LYS A 62 13.65 -13.99 4.71
CA LYS A 62 12.67 -14.36 5.75
C LYS A 62 11.57 -13.32 5.83
N ILE A 63 10.33 -13.79 5.82
CA ILE A 63 9.12 -12.99 5.90
C ILE A 63 8.86 -12.64 7.36
N ILE A 64 8.54 -11.37 7.60
CA ILE A 64 8.20 -10.82 8.91
C ILE A 64 6.74 -10.42 8.96
N VAL A 65 6.24 -9.82 7.87
CA VAL A 65 4.82 -9.49 7.73
C VAL A 65 4.33 -10.06 6.41
N GLU A 66 3.27 -10.86 6.50
CA GLU A 66 2.58 -11.46 5.38
C GLU A 66 1.18 -10.85 5.26
N TYR A 67 0.71 -10.64 4.03
CA TYR A 67 -0.65 -10.23 3.72
C TYR A 67 -1.33 -11.29 2.87
N ILE A 68 -2.53 -11.69 3.26
CA ILE A 68 -3.30 -12.76 2.62
C ILE A 68 -4.52 -12.14 1.96
N ILE A 69 -4.73 -12.43 0.68
CA ILE A 69 -5.93 -12.05 -0.08
C ILE A 69 -6.46 -13.29 -0.78
N ASN A 70 -7.66 -13.77 -0.42
CA ASN A 70 -8.31 -14.94 -1.00
C ASN A 70 -7.31 -16.11 -1.21
N ASP A 71 -6.71 -16.57 -0.11
CA ASP A 71 -5.71 -17.64 -0.03
C ASP A 71 -4.37 -17.39 -0.74
N CYS A 72 -4.19 -16.23 -1.37
CA CYS A 72 -2.91 -15.82 -1.93
C CYS A 72 -2.07 -15.12 -0.86
N SER A 73 -0.88 -15.64 -0.59
CA SER A 73 0.11 -15.08 0.32
C SER A 73 1.02 -14.05 -0.38
N TYR A 74 1.23 -12.91 0.26
CA TYR A 74 2.14 -11.86 -0.19
C TYR A 74 3.05 -11.41 0.95
N ALA A 75 4.36 -11.47 0.77
CA ALA A 75 5.30 -10.81 1.68
C ALA A 75 5.10 -9.27 1.61
N VAL A 76 4.87 -8.66 2.76
CA VAL A 76 4.82 -7.20 2.96
C VAL A 76 6.17 -6.72 3.47
N PHE A 77 6.73 -7.37 4.48
CA PHE A 77 8.07 -7.07 4.99
C PHE A 77 8.91 -8.35 5.10
N THR A 78 10.16 -8.23 4.70
CA THR A 78 11.23 -9.21 4.90
C THR A 78 12.35 -8.63 5.76
N VAL A 79 13.29 -9.46 6.19
CA VAL A 79 14.51 -9.00 6.88
C VAL A 79 15.31 -8.03 6.00
N ALA A 80 15.40 -8.27 4.70
CA ALA A 80 16.06 -7.34 3.77
C ALA A 80 15.38 -5.97 3.76
N ASP A 81 14.05 -5.93 3.80
CA ASP A 81 13.32 -4.66 3.85
C ASP A 81 13.70 -3.88 5.12
N LEU A 82 13.66 -4.53 6.29
CA LEU A 82 14.01 -3.92 7.57
C LEU A 82 15.43 -3.34 7.60
N LEU A 83 16.39 -4.03 6.99
CA LEU A 83 17.81 -3.64 7.05
C LEU A 83 18.20 -2.59 6.01
N ASN A 84 17.43 -2.48 4.92
CA ASN A 84 17.73 -1.57 3.81
C ASN A 84 16.88 -0.29 3.83
N THR A 85 16.06 -0.06 4.86
CA THR A 85 15.36 1.22 5.04
C THR A 85 16.35 2.35 5.31
N THR A 86 15.99 3.56 4.90
CA THR A 86 16.79 4.78 5.12
C THR A 86 16.62 5.38 6.52
N TYR A 87 15.73 4.80 7.33
CA TYR A 87 15.40 5.23 8.68
C TYR A 87 15.36 4.02 9.63
N PRO A 88 15.67 4.21 10.92
CA PRO A 88 15.61 3.15 11.92
C PRO A 88 14.17 2.80 12.30
N PHE A 89 13.90 1.54 12.68
CA PHE A 89 12.59 1.16 13.24
C PHE A 89 12.54 1.45 14.74
N ASP A 90 12.38 2.73 15.08
CA ASP A 90 12.29 3.22 16.45
C ASP A 90 11.11 4.19 16.65
N GLN A 91 10.98 4.72 17.87
CA GLN A 91 9.91 5.65 18.24
C GLN A 91 9.97 6.98 17.49
N GLN A 92 11.14 7.39 16.99
CA GLN A 92 11.29 8.66 16.27
C GLN A 92 10.77 8.54 14.83
N SER A 93 10.72 7.32 14.30
CA SER A 93 10.36 7.04 12.91
C SER A 93 8.98 6.40 12.75
N GLU A 94 8.13 6.39 13.79
CA GLU A 94 6.84 5.71 13.76
C GLU A 94 5.95 6.11 12.59
N GLY A 95 5.91 7.40 12.25
CA GLY A 95 5.14 7.90 11.11
C GLY A 95 5.61 7.31 9.77
N ASN A 96 6.93 7.15 9.59
CA ASN A 96 7.49 6.53 8.39
C ASN A 96 7.16 5.04 8.32
N ILE A 97 7.29 4.33 9.45
CA ILE A 97 6.95 2.89 9.54
C ILE A 97 5.47 2.68 9.18
N LEU A 98 4.57 3.46 9.79
CA LEU A 98 3.14 3.38 9.53
C LEU A 98 2.80 3.71 8.08
N GLY A 99 3.40 4.76 7.52
CA GLY A 99 3.25 5.12 6.11
C GLY A 99 3.67 3.99 5.18
N GLU A 100 4.83 3.37 5.44
CA GLU A 100 5.34 2.28 4.60
C GLU A 100 4.49 0.99 4.71
N ILE A 101 3.96 0.67 5.90
CA ILE A 101 3.00 -0.44 6.05
C ILE A 101 1.75 -0.17 5.19
N ALA A 102 1.19 1.04 5.27
CA ALA A 102 0.00 1.45 4.53
C ALA A 102 0.22 1.36 3.01
N GLU A 103 1.36 1.86 2.54
CA GLU A 103 1.75 1.83 1.15
C GLU A 103 1.86 0.38 0.64
N ARG A 104 2.60 -0.47 1.36
CA ARG A 104 2.83 -1.86 0.95
C ARG A 104 1.52 -2.66 0.92
N ILE A 105 0.66 -2.52 1.92
CA ILE A 105 -0.67 -3.19 1.96
C ILE A 105 -1.57 -2.68 0.83
N SER A 106 -1.74 -1.36 0.69
CA SER A 106 -2.60 -0.78 -0.34
C SER A 106 -2.14 -1.12 -1.75
N ARG A 107 -0.83 -1.25 -1.99
CA ARG A 107 -0.27 -1.79 -3.23
C ARG A 107 -0.70 -3.23 -3.50
N ARG A 108 -0.64 -4.12 -2.50
CA ARG A 108 -1.07 -5.52 -2.68
C ARG A 108 -2.55 -5.61 -3.03
N ILE A 109 -3.39 -4.86 -2.32
CA ILE A 109 -4.83 -4.79 -2.58
C ILE A 109 -5.07 -4.25 -4.00
N THR A 110 -4.42 -3.15 -4.39
CA THR A 110 -4.61 -2.53 -5.71
C THR A 110 -4.14 -3.44 -6.85
N LYS A 111 -3.00 -4.12 -6.70
CA LYS A 111 -2.52 -5.12 -7.69
C LYS A 111 -3.52 -6.26 -7.85
N TYR A 112 -4.02 -6.80 -6.73
CA TYR A 112 -5.01 -7.87 -6.76
C TYR A 112 -6.31 -7.41 -7.41
N PHE A 113 -6.79 -6.21 -7.05
CA PHE A 113 -7.96 -5.55 -7.64
C PHE A 113 -7.84 -5.49 -9.15
N LEU A 114 -6.78 -4.87 -9.67
CA LEU A 114 -6.61 -4.70 -11.12
C LEU A 114 -6.46 -6.04 -11.85
N LYS A 115 -5.80 -7.03 -11.24
CA LYS A 115 -5.64 -8.37 -11.83
C LYS A 115 -6.98 -9.11 -11.97
N HIS A 116 -7.97 -8.81 -11.13
CA HIS A 116 -9.22 -9.58 -11.05
C HIS A 116 -10.46 -8.76 -11.39
N TRP A 117 -10.30 -7.46 -11.63
CA TRP A 117 -11.40 -6.55 -11.90
C TRP A 117 -12.14 -6.88 -13.19
N SER A 118 -11.42 -7.08 -14.30
CA SER A 118 -12.02 -7.41 -15.59
C SER A 118 -11.20 -8.43 -16.37
N LYS A 119 -11.88 -9.38 -17.01
CA LYS A 119 -11.27 -10.34 -17.94
C LYS A 119 -10.64 -9.66 -19.17
N GLN A 120 -11.14 -8.47 -19.52
CA GLN A 120 -10.61 -7.66 -20.63
C GLN A 120 -9.47 -6.74 -20.20
N GLY A 121 -9.27 -6.61 -18.89
CA GLY A 121 -8.21 -5.82 -18.28
C GLY A 121 -6.90 -6.58 -18.18
N LYS A 122 -5.78 -5.88 -18.41
CA LYS A 122 -4.45 -6.43 -18.15
C LYS A 122 -3.59 -5.39 -17.46
N THR A 123 -2.93 -5.78 -16.37
CA THR A 123 -1.85 -4.98 -15.78
C THR A 123 -0.60 -5.17 -16.61
N GLY A 124 0.02 -4.10 -17.11
CA GLY A 124 1.35 -4.25 -17.70
C GLY A 124 2.41 -4.31 -16.60
N GLY A 125 3.31 -5.30 -16.68
CA GLY A 125 4.22 -5.70 -15.59
C GLY A 125 5.15 -4.61 -15.06
N ILE A 126 5.43 -3.59 -15.89
CA ILE A 126 5.53 -2.13 -15.61
C ILE A 126 5.97 -1.36 -16.90
N PHE A 127 5.85 -1.85 -18.15
CA PHE A 127 4.66 -2.41 -18.80
C PHE A 127 4.94 -3.52 -19.84
N ASP A 128 5.95 -4.39 -19.67
CA ASP A 128 6.09 -5.60 -20.50
C ASP A 128 6.99 -6.71 -19.90
N GLN A 129 7.04 -7.88 -20.54
CA GLN A 129 7.72 -9.12 -20.10
C GLN A 129 9.24 -9.00 -19.91
N ASN A 130 9.88 -7.97 -20.45
CA ASN A 130 11.34 -7.79 -20.40
C ASN A 130 11.82 -6.94 -19.21
N PHE A 131 10.92 -6.47 -18.35
CA PHE A 131 11.33 -5.74 -17.16
C PHE A 131 11.89 -6.69 -16.09
N ASP A 132 13.21 -6.61 -15.85
CA ASP A 132 13.85 -7.34 -14.75
C ASP A 132 13.83 -6.50 -13.47
N ILE A 133 12.97 -6.91 -12.53
CA ILE A 133 12.90 -6.33 -11.18
C ILE A 133 14.24 -6.34 -10.44
N ARG A 134 15.18 -7.23 -10.82
CA ARG A 134 16.50 -7.34 -10.19
C ARG A 134 17.48 -6.26 -10.67
N ASN A 135 17.18 -5.55 -11.76
CA ASN A 135 18.04 -4.50 -12.33
C ASN A 135 17.25 -3.23 -12.67
N CYS A 136 16.44 -2.75 -11.72
CA CYS A 136 15.53 -1.64 -11.96
C CYS A 136 15.73 -0.42 -11.04
N ASN A 137 16.69 -0.49 -10.13
CA ASN A 137 17.05 0.67 -9.32
C ASN A 137 17.70 1.74 -10.19
N ASN A 138 17.29 2.98 -9.99
CA ASN A 138 17.62 4.12 -10.84
C ASN A 138 17.16 4.02 -12.31
N PHE A 139 16.19 3.17 -12.64
CA PHE A 139 15.71 2.98 -14.01
C PHE A 139 14.77 4.11 -14.46
N ILE A 140 15.02 4.69 -15.63
CA ILE A 140 14.12 5.68 -16.25
C ILE A 140 12.98 4.94 -16.93
N VAL A 141 11.75 5.16 -16.47
CA VAL A 141 10.54 4.54 -17.01
C VAL A 141 10.09 5.25 -18.28
N ALA A 142 10.04 6.58 -18.23
CA ALA A 142 9.67 7.44 -19.34
C ALA A 142 10.15 8.87 -19.08
N HIS A 143 10.32 9.66 -20.14
CA HIS A 143 10.72 11.05 -20.00
C HIS A 143 10.21 11.94 -21.13
N THR A 144 10.20 13.23 -20.88
CA THR A 144 10.05 14.30 -21.87
C THR A 144 11.27 15.23 -21.81
N SER A 145 11.23 16.38 -22.47
CA SER A 145 12.25 17.42 -22.31
C SER A 145 12.24 18.09 -20.92
N HIS A 146 11.10 18.05 -20.22
CA HIS A 146 10.87 18.76 -18.96
C HIS A 146 10.77 17.83 -17.74
N TYR A 147 10.29 16.59 -17.94
CA TYR A 147 10.00 15.68 -16.83
C TYR A 147 10.58 14.29 -17.05
N VAL A 148 10.97 13.62 -15.97
CA VAL A 148 11.43 12.23 -15.96
C VAL A 148 10.65 11.46 -14.92
N LEU A 149 10.06 10.33 -15.32
CA LEU A 149 9.53 9.33 -14.41
C LEU A 149 10.57 8.23 -14.25
N LYS A 150 10.98 7.97 -13.01
CA LYS A 150 12.10 7.07 -12.69
C LYS A 150 11.76 6.19 -11.50
N ILE A 151 12.21 4.95 -11.53
CA ILE A 151 12.26 4.07 -10.34
C ILE A 151 13.55 4.42 -9.60
N GLN A 152 13.46 5.11 -8.47
CA GLN A 152 14.64 5.37 -7.63
C GLN A 152 15.04 4.08 -6.90
N GLN A 153 14.06 3.50 -6.21
CA GLN A 153 14.16 2.21 -5.52
C GLN A 153 12.83 1.51 -5.73
N TYR A 154 12.84 0.32 -6.33
CA TYR A 154 11.60 -0.41 -6.59
C TYR A 154 10.87 -0.77 -5.28
N PRO A 155 9.54 -0.60 -5.20
CA PRO A 155 8.59 -0.24 -6.26
C PRO A 155 8.26 1.25 -6.36
N ASN A 156 9.01 2.13 -5.68
CA ASN A 156 8.72 3.57 -5.60
C ASN A 156 9.20 4.29 -6.86
N LEU A 157 8.27 5.02 -7.48
CA LEU A 157 8.56 5.88 -8.61
C LEU A 157 8.65 7.33 -8.13
N ILE A 158 9.52 8.09 -8.77
CA ILE A 158 9.68 9.52 -8.56
C ILE A 158 9.47 10.27 -9.87
N ILE A 159 8.91 11.46 -9.77
CA ILE A 159 8.82 12.43 -10.86
C ILE A 159 9.89 13.50 -10.61
N LEU A 160 10.77 13.66 -11.58
CA LEU A 160 11.80 14.69 -11.59
C LEU A 160 11.44 15.77 -12.61
N LYS A 161 11.67 17.04 -12.26
CA LYS A 161 11.56 18.18 -13.16
C LYS A 161 12.94 18.67 -13.54
N ARG A 162 13.15 18.93 -14.83
CA ARG A 162 14.37 19.55 -15.35
C ARG A 162 14.30 21.05 -15.12
N THR A 163 15.10 21.55 -14.18
CA THR A 163 15.15 22.98 -13.83
C THR A 163 16.56 23.56 -13.95
N GLY A 164 17.58 22.72 -14.15
CA GLY A 164 18.99 23.13 -14.10
C GLY A 164 19.52 23.26 -12.66
N LYS A 165 18.68 23.04 -11.65
CA LYS A 165 19.05 22.98 -10.23
C LYS A 165 18.98 21.53 -9.72
N GLY A 166 19.57 21.27 -8.55
CA GLY A 166 19.58 19.94 -7.95
C GLY A 166 20.59 18.96 -8.59
N LYS A 167 20.48 17.68 -8.25
CA LYS A 167 21.43 16.66 -8.69
C LYS A 167 21.28 16.42 -10.19
N TYR A 168 22.36 16.60 -10.95
CA TYR A 168 22.38 16.51 -12.42
C TYR A 168 21.40 17.46 -13.14
N GLY A 169 21.00 18.57 -12.48
CA GLY A 169 20.07 19.56 -13.05
C GLY A 169 18.58 19.18 -12.97
N TYR A 170 18.24 18.20 -12.13
CA TYR A 170 16.88 17.77 -11.85
C TYR A 170 16.50 17.97 -10.38
N GLU A 171 15.24 18.34 -10.15
CA GLU A 171 14.62 18.44 -8.84
C GLU A 171 13.54 17.36 -8.68
N ASN A 172 13.49 16.71 -7.52
CA ASN A 172 12.40 15.79 -7.16
C ASN A 172 11.16 16.62 -6.84
N ILE A 173 10.07 16.39 -7.57
CA ILE A 173 8.80 17.11 -7.37
C ILE A 173 7.70 16.22 -6.78
N LYS A 174 7.80 14.90 -6.93
CA LYS A 174 6.80 13.97 -6.35
C LYS A 174 7.34 12.55 -6.26
N GLU A 175 7.13 11.92 -5.12
CA GLU A 175 7.28 10.46 -4.94
C GLU A 175 5.89 9.81 -4.95
N LEU A 176 5.81 8.59 -5.50
CA LEU A 176 4.55 7.91 -5.73
C LEU A 176 4.41 6.68 -4.82
N ASP A 177 3.39 6.70 -3.95
CA ASP A 177 2.99 5.56 -3.13
C ASP A 177 2.51 4.38 -3.99
N GLY A 178 2.15 4.59 -5.26
CA GLY A 178 1.97 3.48 -6.21
C GLY A 178 1.62 3.97 -7.59
N PHE A 179 2.11 3.25 -8.60
CA PHE A 179 1.88 3.57 -10.01
C PHE A 179 1.53 2.30 -10.77
N PHE A 180 0.34 2.26 -11.35
CA PHE A 180 -0.16 1.11 -12.08
C PHE A 180 -0.62 1.56 -13.45
N ASP A 181 -0.22 0.86 -14.52
CA ASP A 181 -0.95 0.94 -15.79
C ASP A 181 -1.68 -0.35 -16.12
N TYR A 182 -2.92 -0.08 -16.47
CA TYR A 182 -3.97 -1.03 -16.71
C TYR A 182 -4.49 -0.77 -18.11
N ARG A 183 -4.38 -1.80 -18.96
CA ARG A 183 -4.85 -1.74 -20.34
C ARG A 183 -6.24 -2.34 -20.40
N PHE A 184 -7.19 -1.56 -20.91
CA PHE A 184 -8.59 -1.98 -21.05
C PHE A 184 -9.13 -1.50 -22.38
N SER A 185 -9.71 -2.40 -23.17
CA SER A 185 -10.26 -2.10 -24.50
C SER A 185 -9.30 -1.31 -25.41
N GLY A 186 -8.01 -1.67 -25.39
CA GLY A 186 -6.96 -1.02 -26.18
C GLY A 186 -6.50 0.36 -25.67
N LYS A 187 -7.11 0.88 -24.59
CA LYS A 187 -6.71 2.14 -23.95
C LYS A 187 -5.85 1.89 -22.72
N ARG A 188 -5.03 2.90 -22.41
CA ARG A 188 -4.12 2.90 -21.27
C ARG A 188 -4.73 3.72 -20.13
N HIS A 189 -4.91 3.09 -18.98
CA HIS A 189 -5.41 3.71 -17.77
C HIS A 189 -4.31 3.69 -16.72
N ILE A 190 -3.82 4.86 -16.32
CA ILE A 190 -2.80 5.02 -15.30
C ILE A 190 -3.47 5.35 -13.97
N LEU A 191 -3.29 4.48 -12.99
CA LEU A 191 -3.74 4.69 -11.62
C LEU A 191 -2.54 5.09 -10.77
N VAL A 192 -2.65 6.26 -10.12
CA VAL A 192 -1.69 6.72 -9.12
C VAL A 192 -2.33 6.56 -7.75
N LEU A 193 -1.68 5.77 -6.91
CA LEU A 193 -2.10 5.47 -5.54
C LEU A 193 -1.45 6.47 -4.58
N GLU A 194 -2.23 6.89 -3.59
CA GLU A 194 -1.77 7.59 -2.39
C GLU A 194 -2.43 6.95 -1.17
N SER A 195 -1.64 6.66 -0.14
CA SER A 195 -2.07 5.98 1.08
C SER A 195 -1.97 6.90 2.29
N LYS A 196 -3.06 7.02 3.07
CA LYS A 196 -3.11 7.87 4.26
C LYS A 196 -3.80 7.13 5.40
N LEU A 197 -3.07 6.81 6.48
CA LEU A 197 -3.65 6.22 7.69
C LEU A 197 -4.28 7.23 8.65
N GLU A 198 -4.02 8.51 8.45
CA GLU A 198 -4.47 9.58 9.34
C GLU A 198 -5.42 10.53 8.63
N LYS A 199 -5.40 11.81 9.00
CA LYS A 199 -6.18 12.85 8.35
C LYS A 199 -5.77 12.94 6.89
N VAL A 200 -6.75 12.79 5.99
CA VAL A 200 -6.58 13.13 4.58
C VAL A 200 -6.20 14.61 4.53
N ASN A 201 -4.95 14.89 4.16
CA ASN A 201 -4.44 16.25 3.96
C ASN A 201 -3.82 16.30 2.56
N VAL A 202 -4.70 16.22 1.57
CA VAL A 202 -4.33 16.19 0.15
C VAL A 202 -4.51 17.60 -0.40
N ASP A 203 -3.42 18.20 -0.85
CA ASP A 203 -3.45 19.44 -1.61
C ASP A 203 -3.74 19.12 -3.08
N CYS A 204 -4.92 19.50 -3.54
CA CYS A 204 -5.35 19.25 -4.91
C CYS A 204 -4.52 20.04 -5.93
N ASP A 205 -4.03 21.22 -5.58
CA ASP A 205 -3.25 22.05 -6.49
C ASP A 205 -1.83 21.47 -6.62
N ASP A 206 -1.26 20.92 -5.54
CA ASP A 206 -0.05 20.09 -5.60
C ASP A 206 -0.26 18.85 -6.49
N LEU A 207 -1.35 18.09 -6.30
CA LEU A 207 -1.65 16.92 -7.12
C LEU A 207 -1.76 17.28 -8.62
N LEU A 208 -2.42 18.37 -8.96
CA LEU A 208 -2.55 18.78 -10.36
C LEU A 208 -1.21 19.23 -10.94
N ASN A 209 -0.47 20.08 -10.22
CA ASN A 209 0.74 20.72 -10.76
C ASN A 209 1.97 19.82 -10.74
N ASN A 210 2.14 19.01 -9.69
CA ASN A 210 3.35 18.22 -9.45
C ASN A 210 3.18 16.73 -9.76
N LEU A 211 1.94 16.25 -9.92
CA LEU A 211 1.67 14.85 -10.29
C LEU A 211 1.01 14.73 -11.67
N PHE A 212 -0.23 15.17 -11.83
CA PHE A 212 -1.00 14.86 -13.04
C PHE A 212 -0.59 15.66 -14.27
N THR A 213 -0.21 16.93 -14.13
CA THR A 213 0.31 17.73 -15.24
C THR A 213 1.60 17.14 -15.82
N PRO A 214 2.62 16.80 -15.02
CA PRO A 214 3.79 16.06 -15.49
C PRO A 214 3.43 14.73 -16.15
N LEU A 215 2.56 13.93 -15.51
CA LEU A 215 2.18 12.63 -16.04
C LEU A 215 1.45 12.70 -17.38
N ARG A 216 0.60 13.71 -17.61
CA ARG A 216 -0.03 13.95 -18.91
C ARG A 216 0.98 14.26 -20.01
N GLN A 217 2.05 14.97 -19.69
CA GLN A 217 3.12 15.20 -20.67
C GLN A 217 3.89 13.91 -20.98
N ILE A 218 4.13 13.09 -19.96
CA ILE A 218 4.86 11.82 -20.11
C ILE A 218 3.99 10.77 -20.84
N PHE A 219 2.68 10.75 -20.61
CA PHE A 219 1.73 9.80 -21.19
C PHE A 219 0.47 10.49 -21.72
N PRO A 220 0.56 11.21 -22.86
CA PRO A 220 -0.53 12.04 -23.37
C PRO A 220 -1.79 11.25 -23.77
N GLU A 221 -1.61 10.00 -24.20
CA GLU A 221 -2.71 9.13 -24.65
C GLU A 221 -3.38 8.33 -23.51
N ALA A 222 -2.94 8.53 -22.26
CA ALA A 222 -3.45 7.77 -21.11
C ALA A 222 -4.62 8.49 -20.42
N SER A 223 -5.56 7.70 -19.92
CA SER A 223 -6.56 8.17 -18.94
C SER A 223 -5.98 8.04 -17.53
N PHE A 224 -6.22 9.02 -16.67
CA PHE A 224 -5.62 9.08 -15.33
C PHE A 224 -6.66 8.89 -14.23
N TYR A 225 -6.25 8.17 -13.19
CA TYR A 225 -7.07 7.89 -12.01
C TYR A 225 -6.25 8.14 -10.75
N TYR A 226 -6.82 8.88 -9.82
CA TYR A 226 -6.30 9.04 -8.47
C TYR A 226 -6.96 8.03 -7.54
N VAL A 227 -6.17 7.19 -6.90
CA VAL A 227 -6.63 6.19 -5.92
C VAL A 227 -6.19 6.64 -4.54
N LEU A 228 -7.14 7.11 -3.73
CA LEU A 228 -6.88 7.46 -2.34
C LEU A 228 -7.28 6.29 -1.44
N PHE A 229 -6.28 5.71 -0.78
CA PHE A 229 -6.44 4.62 0.17
C PHE A 229 -6.36 5.15 1.59
N THR A 230 -7.43 5.07 2.37
CA THR A 230 -7.45 5.61 3.74
C THR A 230 -8.43 4.88 4.64
N ASP A 231 -8.53 5.28 5.91
CA ASP A 231 -9.51 4.74 6.82
C ASP A 231 -10.95 5.06 6.36
N LYS A 232 -11.88 4.14 6.62
CA LYS A 232 -13.30 4.27 6.24
C LYS A 232 -13.92 5.55 6.80
N TYR A 233 -13.57 5.94 8.02
CA TYR A 233 -14.08 7.15 8.67
C TYR A 233 -13.48 8.42 8.10
N SER A 234 -12.38 8.38 7.35
CA SER A 234 -11.84 9.54 6.63
C SER A 234 -12.63 9.85 5.35
N ILE A 235 -13.24 8.83 4.72
CA ILE A 235 -14.01 8.99 3.48
C ILE A 235 -15.50 9.20 3.76
N TYR A 236 -16.09 8.34 4.60
CA TYR A 236 -17.55 8.26 4.72
C TYR A 236 -18.07 8.91 6.00
N SER A 237 -19.21 9.57 5.89
CA SER A 237 -20.00 10.01 7.04
C SER A 237 -20.70 8.80 7.69
N ARG A 238 -20.98 8.88 9.00
CA ARG A 238 -21.73 7.85 9.74
C ARG A 238 -23.24 7.81 9.39
N SER A 239 -23.71 8.64 8.45
CA SER A 239 -25.12 8.76 8.09
C SER A 239 -25.67 7.46 7.48
N ASN A 240 -26.83 7.03 7.99
CA ASN A 240 -27.50 5.77 7.68
C ASN A 240 -28.41 5.88 6.44
N TYR A 241 -27.87 6.23 5.28
CA TYR A 241 -28.61 5.92 4.05
C TYR A 241 -28.37 4.43 3.77
N GLU A 242 -29.42 3.60 3.91
CA GLU A 242 -29.32 2.13 3.91
C GLU A 242 -28.63 1.55 2.65
N ARG A 243 -28.65 2.29 1.54
CA ARG A 243 -28.12 1.82 0.24
C ARG A 243 -26.84 2.53 -0.23
N TRP A 244 -26.54 3.73 0.27
CA TRP A 244 -25.51 4.61 -0.31
C TRP A 244 -24.70 5.35 0.75
N ARG A 245 -23.38 5.21 0.74
CA ARG A 245 -22.51 5.83 1.75
C ARG A 245 -22.24 7.29 1.40
N GLN A 246 -22.65 8.22 2.24
CA GLN A 246 -22.35 9.64 2.02
C GLN A 246 -20.84 9.90 2.17
N ILE A 247 -20.25 10.55 1.17
CA ILE A 247 -18.84 10.97 1.19
C ILE A 247 -18.71 12.29 1.95
N LYS A 248 -17.66 12.43 2.75
CA LYS A 248 -17.33 13.68 3.45
C LYS A 248 -16.90 14.79 2.50
N GLN A 249 -17.03 16.04 2.95
CA GLN A 249 -16.74 17.24 2.16
C GLN A 249 -15.31 17.29 1.58
N LEU A 250 -14.29 16.86 2.33
CA LEU A 250 -12.92 16.92 1.83
C LEU A 250 -12.69 15.96 0.64
N PRO A 251 -13.00 14.64 0.72
CA PRO A 251 -12.95 13.78 -0.45
C PRO A 251 -13.84 14.26 -1.61
N VAL A 252 -15.00 14.86 -1.33
CA VAL A 252 -15.83 15.48 -2.39
C VAL A 252 -15.06 16.57 -3.13
N ARG A 253 -14.41 17.50 -2.41
CA ARG A 253 -13.60 18.56 -3.03
C ARG A 253 -12.45 18.00 -3.88
N ILE A 254 -11.80 16.94 -3.42
CA ILE A 254 -10.75 16.24 -4.19
C ILE A 254 -11.34 15.71 -5.49
N HIS A 255 -12.47 14.98 -5.39
CA HIS A 255 -13.14 14.42 -6.56
C HIS A 255 -13.54 15.51 -7.56
N GLU A 256 -14.19 16.59 -7.11
CA GLU A 256 -14.66 17.65 -7.99
C GLU A 256 -13.50 18.36 -8.71
N LYS A 257 -12.43 18.71 -7.99
CA LYS A 257 -11.25 19.34 -8.59
C LYS A 257 -10.56 18.44 -9.62
N LEU A 258 -10.36 17.15 -9.30
CA LEU A 258 -9.72 16.21 -10.22
C LEU A 258 -10.62 15.86 -11.41
N ASN A 259 -11.93 15.72 -11.19
CA ASN A 259 -12.88 15.41 -12.24
C ASN A 259 -13.07 16.57 -13.24
N ALA A 260 -12.99 17.83 -12.78
CA ALA A 260 -12.97 19.00 -13.65
C ALA A 260 -11.81 18.96 -14.66
N GLU A 261 -10.70 18.32 -14.27
CA GLU A 261 -9.55 18.10 -15.12
C GLU A 261 -9.67 16.80 -15.96
N GLY A 262 -10.69 15.97 -15.77
CA GLY A 262 -10.82 14.67 -16.44
C GLY A 262 -9.99 13.55 -15.80
N ILE A 263 -9.67 13.66 -14.51
CA ILE A 263 -9.01 12.62 -13.71
C ILE A 263 -10.06 11.88 -12.88
N GLY A 264 -10.18 10.58 -13.10
CA GLY A 264 -11.07 9.74 -12.30
C GLY A 264 -10.60 9.64 -10.85
N THR A 265 -11.52 9.57 -9.89
CA THR A 265 -11.17 9.41 -8.47
C THR A 265 -11.76 8.12 -7.93
N LEU A 266 -10.94 7.32 -7.24
CA LEU A 266 -11.31 6.08 -6.56
C LEU A 266 -10.99 6.21 -5.07
N PHE A 267 -12.00 6.05 -4.20
CA PHE A 267 -11.82 6.06 -2.75
C PHE A 267 -11.86 4.64 -2.22
N PHE A 268 -10.68 4.12 -1.83
CA PHE A 268 -10.51 2.78 -1.29
C PHE A 268 -10.20 2.82 0.21
N THR A 269 -10.51 1.73 0.91
CA THR A 269 -10.34 1.66 2.37
C THR A 269 -9.49 0.49 2.81
N PHE A 270 -8.75 0.64 3.89
CA PHE A 270 -8.10 -0.49 4.55
C PHE A 270 -9.12 -1.47 5.12
N ASN A 271 -8.74 -2.75 5.11
CA ASN A 271 -9.45 -3.79 5.86
C ASN A 271 -9.03 -3.78 7.33
N GLU A 272 -7.81 -3.30 7.59
CA GLU A 272 -7.14 -3.21 8.87
C GLU A 272 -7.64 -2.01 9.66
N SER A 273 -7.81 -2.19 10.96
CA SER A 273 -8.06 -1.08 11.88
C SER A 273 -6.77 -0.33 12.21
N ARG A 274 -6.88 0.86 12.84
CA ARG A 274 -5.70 1.59 13.32
C ARG A 274 -4.89 0.75 14.31
N GLU A 275 -5.55 0.00 15.20
CA GLU A 275 -4.88 -0.87 16.16
C GLU A 275 -4.06 -1.97 15.46
N ASP A 276 -4.52 -2.45 14.31
CA ASP A 276 -3.79 -3.45 13.55
C ASP A 276 -2.51 -2.88 12.93
N PHE A 277 -2.57 -1.65 12.40
CA PHE A 277 -1.36 -0.94 11.95
C PHE A 277 -0.36 -0.72 13.08
N GLU A 278 -0.82 -0.34 14.27
CA GLU A 278 0.03 -0.19 15.45
C GLU A 278 0.66 -1.52 15.89
N LYS A 279 -0.10 -2.64 15.83
CA LYS A 279 0.44 -3.98 16.11
C LYS A 279 1.54 -4.35 15.13
N ILE A 280 1.33 -4.13 13.82
CA ILE A 280 2.35 -4.41 12.79
C ILE A 280 3.59 -3.54 13.03
N LYS A 281 3.41 -2.23 13.27
CA LYS A 281 4.50 -1.28 13.58
C LYS A 281 5.35 -1.76 14.76
N ASN A 282 4.71 -2.06 15.89
CA ASN A 282 5.41 -2.49 17.10
C ASN A 282 6.15 -3.82 16.88
N PHE A 283 5.54 -4.76 16.14
CA PHE A 283 6.19 -6.01 15.79
C PHE A 283 7.44 -5.79 14.92
N LEU A 284 7.36 -4.93 13.90
CA LEU A 284 8.52 -4.60 13.06
C LEU A 284 9.66 -3.96 13.86
N MET A 285 9.35 -3.08 14.83
CA MET A 285 10.36 -2.50 15.72
C MET A 285 11.06 -3.55 16.59
N ILE A 286 10.32 -4.55 17.10
CA ILE A 286 10.89 -5.66 17.86
C ILE A 286 11.81 -6.50 16.96
N GLN A 287 11.34 -6.86 15.78
CA GLN A 287 12.10 -7.69 14.83
C GLN A 287 13.36 -6.98 14.34
N TYR A 288 13.29 -5.66 14.09
CA TYR A 288 14.46 -4.86 13.72
C TYR A 288 15.55 -4.91 14.79
N ARG A 289 15.19 -4.71 16.06
CA ARG A 289 16.12 -4.80 17.20
C ARG A 289 16.70 -6.20 17.34
N ALA A 290 15.87 -7.23 17.20
CA ALA A 290 16.29 -8.63 17.27
C ALA A 290 17.33 -8.96 16.18
N VAL A 291 17.07 -8.56 14.92
CA VAL A 291 18.01 -8.77 13.81
C VAL A 291 19.33 -8.02 14.03
N ARG A 292 19.28 -6.81 14.60
CA ARG A 292 20.48 -6.01 14.89
C ARG A 292 21.20 -6.38 16.20
N LYS A 293 20.68 -7.36 16.95
CA LYS A 293 21.19 -7.78 18.27
C LYS A 293 21.23 -6.62 19.28
N GLU A 294 20.24 -5.74 19.21
CA GLU A 294 20.07 -4.62 20.13
C GLU A 294 19.26 -5.05 21.36
N THR A 295 19.40 -4.33 22.47
CA THR A 295 18.57 -4.54 23.66
C THR A 295 17.10 -4.32 23.31
N LEU A 296 16.26 -5.28 23.66
CA LEU A 296 14.84 -5.26 23.33
C LEU A 296 13.97 -5.46 24.58
N THR A 297 12.83 -4.76 24.59
CA THR A 297 11.77 -4.93 25.59
C THR A 297 10.59 -5.56 24.89
N LEU A 298 10.19 -6.75 25.33
CA LEU A 298 9.05 -7.47 24.78
C LEU A 298 7.78 -7.07 25.52
N PHE A 299 6.77 -6.67 24.75
CA PHE A 299 5.42 -6.43 25.24
C PHE A 299 4.51 -7.46 24.60
N GLY A 300 3.89 -8.31 25.42
CA GLY A 300 2.92 -9.27 24.90
C GLY A 300 2.46 -10.27 25.95
N LYS A 301 1.80 -11.32 25.48
CA LYS A 301 1.28 -12.38 26.35
C LYS A 301 2.47 -13.13 26.96
N THR A 302 2.57 -13.11 28.28
CA THR A 302 3.51 -13.95 29.01
C THR A 302 2.72 -15.08 29.67
N ILE A 303 3.07 -16.32 29.33
CA ILE A 303 2.53 -17.51 30.00
C ILE A 303 3.59 -17.98 30.99
N ILE A 304 3.27 -17.90 32.29
CA ILE A 304 4.15 -18.33 33.37
C ILE A 304 3.57 -19.60 33.98
N GLY A 305 4.24 -20.73 33.78
CA GLY A 305 3.99 -22.00 34.44
C GLY A 305 5.08 -22.33 35.46
N GLN A 306 4.87 -23.40 36.24
CA GLN A 306 5.85 -23.82 37.25
C GLN A 306 7.22 -24.24 36.67
N LYS A 307 7.24 -24.75 35.43
CA LYS A 307 8.43 -25.26 34.74
C LYS A 307 8.75 -24.54 33.43
N GLU A 308 7.88 -23.67 32.98
CA GLU A 308 7.97 -23.04 31.66
C GLU A 308 7.59 -21.57 31.74
N LEU A 309 8.35 -20.72 31.06
CA LEU A 309 8.01 -19.33 30.83
C LEU A 309 8.07 -19.08 29.32
N THR A 310 6.97 -18.60 28.77
CA THR A 310 6.83 -18.37 27.33
C THR A 310 6.36 -16.95 27.08
N ILE A 311 7.13 -16.19 26.30
CA ILE A 311 6.85 -14.79 25.96
C ILE A 311 6.50 -14.71 24.47
N PHE A 312 5.34 -14.13 24.18
CA PHE A 312 4.90 -13.81 22.83
C PHE A 312 5.09 -12.32 22.57
N ASP A 313 5.48 -11.97 21.35
CA ASP A 313 5.70 -10.58 20.87
C ASP A 313 4.74 -10.18 19.75
N GLY A 314 3.81 -11.06 19.39
CA GLY A 314 2.84 -10.87 18.32
C GLY A 314 3.01 -11.82 17.13
N GLY A 315 4.14 -12.54 17.03
CA GLY A 315 4.37 -13.55 15.99
C GLY A 315 3.58 -14.86 16.20
N GLU A 316 3.59 -15.74 15.18
CA GLU A 316 2.90 -17.05 15.25
C GLU A 316 3.55 -18.00 16.26
N THR A 317 4.90 -18.03 16.35
CA THR A 317 5.60 -18.73 17.44
C THR A 317 5.94 -17.78 18.60
N PRO A 318 6.15 -18.30 19.82
CA PRO A 318 6.70 -17.49 20.90
C PRO A 318 8.05 -16.87 20.50
N HIS A 319 8.34 -15.67 21.00
CA HIS A 319 9.66 -15.04 20.80
C HIS A 319 10.71 -15.67 21.71
N ILE A 320 10.33 -16.02 22.95
CA ILE A 320 11.20 -16.66 23.94
C ILE A 320 10.43 -17.80 24.60
N LYS A 321 11.08 -18.95 24.74
CA LYS A 321 10.64 -20.05 25.61
C LYS A 321 11.77 -20.49 26.52
N LEU A 322 11.54 -20.36 27.82
CA LEU A 322 12.45 -20.78 28.87
C LEU A 322 11.86 -21.99 29.60
N ILE A 323 12.71 -22.97 29.92
CA ILE A 323 12.37 -24.05 30.84
C ILE A 323 13.19 -23.91 32.11
N LYS A 324 12.53 -24.09 33.25
CA LYS A 324 13.19 -24.08 34.56
C LYS A 324 13.93 -25.41 34.74
N ASP A 325 15.25 -25.34 34.92
CA ASP A 325 16.05 -26.50 35.27
C ASP A 325 15.63 -27.02 36.65
N PRO A 326 15.19 -28.29 36.77
CA PRO A 326 14.74 -28.84 38.03
C PRO A 326 15.85 -28.92 39.10
N TYR A 327 17.13 -28.92 38.72
CA TYR A 327 18.24 -29.03 39.66
C TYR A 327 18.74 -27.67 40.14
N SER A 328 19.05 -26.75 39.22
CA SER A 328 19.56 -25.42 39.58
C SER A 328 18.46 -24.40 39.90
N GLY A 329 17.21 -24.66 39.49
CA GLY A 329 16.12 -23.70 39.58
C GLY A 329 16.23 -22.52 38.61
N MET A 330 17.29 -22.48 37.77
CA MET A 330 17.54 -21.42 36.79
C MET A 330 16.72 -21.63 35.51
N TRP A 331 16.45 -20.53 34.81
CA TRP A 331 15.79 -20.58 33.51
C TRP A 331 16.80 -20.82 32.39
N ARG A 332 16.52 -21.81 31.54
CA ARG A 332 17.30 -22.09 30.33
C ARG A 332 16.43 -21.86 29.11
N GLU A 333 16.91 -21.04 28.17
CA GLU A 333 16.27 -20.86 26.88
C GLU A 333 16.32 -22.14 26.04
N ILE A 334 15.22 -22.46 25.37
CA ILE A 334 15.12 -23.60 24.46
C ILE A 334 14.97 -23.08 23.04
N PRO A 335 15.72 -23.64 22.07
CA PRO A 335 15.54 -23.30 20.67
C PRO A 335 14.09 -23.52 20.24
N LEU A 336 13.47 -22.45 19.77
CA LEU A 336 12.13 -22.45 19.21
C LEU A 336 12.22 -22.92 17.75
N LYS A 337 12.41 -24.22 17.54
CA LYS A 337 12.22 -24.84 16.22
C LYS A 337 10.94 -25.66 16.24
N HIS A 338 10.17 -25.59 15.15
CA HIS A 338 9.04 -26.49 14.96
C HIS A 338 9.56 -27.94 14.96
N LYS A 339 8.84 -28.83 15.67
CA LYS A 339 8.99 -30.26 15.40
C LYS A 339 8.44 -30.48 13.99
N SER A 340 9.29 -30.93 13.08
CA SER A 340 8.85 -31.44 11.78
C SER A 340 7.82 -32.54 12.04
N SER A 341 6.58 -32.27 11.66
CA SER A 341 5.47 -33.23 11.67
C SER A 341 5.70 -34.32 10.64
#